data_AF-A0A0D0H3R1-F1
#
_entry.id   AF-A0A0D0H3R1-F1
#
_cell.length_a   1.000
_cell.length_b   1.000
_cell.length_c   1.000
_cell.angle_alpha   90.00
_cell.angle_beta   90.00
_cell.angle_gamma   90.00
#
_symmetry.space_group_name_H-M   'P 1'
#
loop_
_entity.id
_entity.type
_entity.pdbx_description
1 polymer ?
#
loop_
_entity_poly.entity_id
_entity_poly.type
_entity_poly.pdbx_seq_one_letter_code
_entity_poly.pdbx_strand_id
1 'polypeptide(L)' 'MEKERVIIVGCQLPHVDDERFSYSLEELVSLVHTANGEVVITLTQKRDTIHSATYI' A
#
# COMPACT_ATOMS: atom_id res chain seq x y z
N MET A 1 20.59 14.38 2.97
CA MET A 1 19.38 14.46 2.11
C MET A 1 18.21 14.06 2.97
N GLU A 2 17.12 14.82 2.92
CA GLU A 2 15.88 14.47 3.62
C GLU A 2 15.16 13.38 2.81
N LYS A 3 14.60 12.37 3.49
CA LYS A 3 13.82 11.31 2.84
C LYS A 3 12.39 11.79 2.61
N GLU A 4 11.80 11.41 1.49
CA GLU A 4 10.38 11.67 1.24
C GLU A 4 9.52 10.82 2.19
N ARG A 5 8.58 11.46 2.87
CA ARG A 5 7.68 10.78 3.80
C ARG A 5 6.49 10.22 3.02
N VAL A 6 6.35 8.90 3.02
CA VAL A 6 5.36 8.18 2.20
C VAL A 6 4.32 7.52 3.08
N ILE A 7 3.06 7.63 2.68
CA ILE A 7 1.95 6.87 3.24
C ILE A 7 1.55 5.81 2.21
N ILE A 8 1.50 4.55 2.63
CA ILE A 8 0.98 3.47 1.79
C ILE A 8 -0.46 3.18 2.18
N VAL A 9 -1.35 3.12 1.19
CA VAL A 9 -2.75 2.74 1.39
C VAL A 9 -3.08 1.57 0.47
N GLY A 10 -3.41 0.42 1.05
CA GLY A 10 -3.82 -0.77 0.33
C GLY A 10 -5.32 -1.04 0.45
N CYS A 11 -5.99 -1.28 -0.67
CA CYS A 11 -7.37 -1.77 -0.70
C CYS A 11 -7.38 -3.24 -1.16
N GLN A 12 -7.83 -4.12 -0.29
CA GLN A 12 -7.97 -5.54 -0.56
C GLN A 12 -9.41 -5.86 -0.97
N LEU A 13 -9.57 -6.40 -2.18
CA LEU A 13 -10.85 -6.89 -2.68
C LEU A 13 -11.09 -8.35 -2.28
N PRO A 14 -12.33 -8.86 -2.27
CA PRO A 14 -12.64 -10.17 -1.69
C PRO A 14 -11.99 -11.35 -2.44
N HIS A 15 -11.58 -11.14 -3.68
CA HIS A 15 -10.92 -12.13 -4.52
C HIS A 15 -9.38 -12.09 -4.42
N VAL A 16 -8.82 -11.18 -3.61
CA VAL A 16 -7.38 -11.09 -3.39
C VAL A 16 -7.04 -11.84 -2.10
N ASP A 17 -6.20 -12.85 -2.24
CA ASP A 17 -5.68 -13.64 -1.12
C ASP A 17 -4.89 -12.75 -0.13
N ASP A 18 -5.06 -13.01 1.18
CA ASP A 18 -4.45 -12.25 2.27
C ASP A 18 -2.90 -12.29 2.21
N GLU A 19 -2.31 -13.44 1.89
CA GLU A 19 -0.85 -13.60 1.80
C GLU A 19 -0.31 -12.84 0.58
N ARG A 20 -0.97 -12.97 -0.57
CA ARG A 20 -0.61 -12.22 -1.79
C ARG A 20 -0.69 -10.71 -1.55
N PHE A 21 -1.71 -10.26 -0.84
CA PHE A 21 -1.89 -8.85 -0.50
C PHE A 21 -0.77 -8.34 0.42
N SER A 22 -0.40 -9.12 1.44
CA SER A 22 0.70 -8.77 2.36
C SER A 22 2.04 -8.65 1.63
N TYR A 23 2.41 -9.63 0.80
CA TYR A 23 3.66 -9.58 0.05
C TYR A 23 3.72 -8.38 -0.91
N SER A 24 2.59 -8.05 -1.53
CA SER A 24 2.52 -6.88 -2.43
C SER A 24 2.77 -5.57 -1.67
N LEU A 25 2.26 -5.46 -0.43
CA LEU A 25 2.54 -4.29 0.43
C LEU A 25 4.00 -4.23 0.88
N GLU A 26 4.59 -5.36 1.24
CA GLU A 26 6.01 -5.45 1.62
C GLU A 26 6.95 -5.07 0.46
N GLU A 27 6.60 -5.48 -0.77
CA GLU A 27 7.30 -5.07 -1.97
C GLU A 27 7.21 -3.55 -2.18
N LEU A 28 6.01 -2.96 -2.02
CA LEU A 28 5.84 -1.50 -2.11
C LEU A 28 6.68 -0.75 -1.07
N VAL A 29 6.75 -1.24 0.17
CA VAL A 29 7.63 -0.67 1.20
C VAL A 29 9.10 -0.73 0.76
N SER A 30 9.52 -1.87 0.21
CA SER A 30 10.89 -2.06 -0.28
C SER A 30 11.23 -1.09 -1.42
N LEU A 31 10.30 -0.88 -2.36
CA LEU A 31 10.45 0.07 -3.45
C LEU A 31 10.52 1.52 -2.95
N VAL A 32 9.76 1.89 -1.93
CA VAL A 32 9.86 3.22 -1.31
C VAL A 32 11.25 3.43 -0.73
N HIS A 33 11.81 2.42 -0.05
CA HIS A 33 13.16 2.53 0.51
C HIS A 33 14.26 2.66 -0.55
N THR A 34 14.15 1.95 -1.67
CA THR A 34 15.11 2.08 -2.78
C THR A 34 14.99 3.42 -3.50
N ALA A 35 13.81 4.05 -3.46
CA ALA A 35 13.54 5.38 -4.00
C ALA A 35 13.92 6.55 -3.05
N ASN A 36 14.71 6.30 -1.99
CA ASN A 36 15.07 7.30 -0.97
C ASN A 36 13.87 7.87 -0.20
N GLY A 37 12.79 7.08 -0.10
CA GLY A 37 11.63 7.38 0.73
C GLY A 37 11.66 6.67 2.09
N GLU A 38 10.76 7.10 2.95
CA GLU A 38 10.49 6.52 4.26
C GLU A 38 8.98 6.35 4.43
N VAL A 39 8.54 5.09 4.59
CA VAL A 39 7.14 4.79 4.87
C VAL A 39 6.84 5.13 6.32
N VAL A 40 5.99 6.13 6.54
CA VAL A 40 5.62 6.58 7.89
C VAL A 40 4.40 5.86 8.44
N ILE A 41 3.55 5.32 7.56
CA ILE A 41 2.38 4.50 7.91
C ILE A 41 1.92 3.68 6.71
N THR A 42 1.44 2.47 7.00
CA THR A 42 0.73 1.61 6.05
C THR A 42 -0.69 1.41 6.56
N LEU A 43 -1.67 1.73 5.72
CA LEU A 43 -3.10 1.61 6.00
C LEU A 43 -3.68 0.56 5.06
N THR A 44 -4.49 -0.36 5.58
CA THR A 44 -5.14 -1.40 4.78
C THR A 44 -6.65 -1.36 4.98
N GLN A 45 -7.40 -1.63 3.92
CA GLN A 45 -8.86 -1.68 3.94
C GLN A 45 -9.34 -2.90 3.15
N LYS A 46 -10.19 -3.73 3.74
CA LYS A 46 -10.95 -4.73 2.97
C LYS A 46 -12.20 -4.06 2.42
N ARG A 47 -12.47 -4.18 1.12
CA ARG A 47 -13.64 -3.58 0.43
C ARG A 47 -14.20 -4.55 -0.60
N ASP A 48 -15.49 -4.46 -0.87
CA ASP A 48 -16.12 -5.29 -1.91
C ASP A 48 -15.85 -4.77 -3.33
N THR A 49 -15.71 -3.45 -3.48
CA THR A 49 -15.47 -2.77 -4.75
C THR A 49 -14.59 -1.52 -4.57
N ILE A 50 -13.87 -1.13 -5.62
CA ILE A 50 -13.13 0.15 -5.66
C ILE A 50 -14.15 1.29 -5.62
N HIS A 51 -13.89 2.30 -4.80
CA HIS A 51 -14.79 3.44 -4.70
C HIS A 51 -14.69 4.33 -5.95
N SER A 52 -15.81 4.65 -6.60
CA SER A 52 -15.80 5.33 -7.90
C SER A 52 -15.26 6.77 -7.84
N ALA A 53 -15.38 7.45 -6.70
CA ALA A 53 -14.91 8.82 -6.52
C ALA A 53 -13.45 8.94 -6.10
N THR A 54 -12.85 7.84 -5.61
CA THR A 54 -11.48 7.84 -5.08
C THR A 54 -10.82 6.54 -5.50
N TYR A 55 -9.75 6.61 -6.27
CA TYR A 55 -8.98 5.43 -6.70
C TYR A 55 -8.14 4.82 -5.56
N ILE A 56 -8.72 4.79 -4.35
CA ILE A 56 -8.21 4.14 -3.13
C ILE A 56 -9.05 2.89 -2.90
#